data_AF-A0A944TSL7-F1
#
_entry.id   AF-A0A944TSL7-F1
#
_cell.length_a   1.000
_cell.length_b   1.000
_cell.length_c   1.000
_cell.angle_alpha   90.00
_cell.angle_beta   90.00
_cell.angle_gamma   90.00
#
_symmetry.space_group_name_H-M   'P 1'
#
loop_
_entity.id
_entity.type
_entity.pdbx_description
1 polymer ?
#
loop_
_entity_poly.entity_id
_entity_poly.type
_entity_poly.pdbx_seq_one_letter_code
_entity_poly.pdbx_strand_id
1 'polypeptide(L)'
;MRKLIVVFFVICTPLSALPAIGKEWRVTVFMDHFFLQKLSNKKLMKKIKSVGGRPRFERVILNKKSKVQLLVYFAGTAGTSFMVETYRAVIFDTNSKKFLGDFPFAYKGSKKIKQPRWIFDKGHISIDVDDINLHKRIKL
;
A
#
# COMPACT_ATOMS: atom_id res chain seq x y z
N MET A 1 -58.22 -18.76 34.65
CA MET A 1 -56.92 -18.07 34.77
C MET A 1 -56.08 -18.42 33.54
N ARG A 2 -56.01 -17.53 32.53
CA ARG A 2 -55.29 -17.78 31.28
C ARG A 2 -53.86 -17.29 31.42
N LYS A 3 -52.87 -18.19 31.29
CA LYS A 3 -51.45 -17.85 31.34
C LYS A 3 -51.04 -17.18 30.02
N LEU A 4 -50.61 -15.92 30.11
CA LEU A 4 -50.07 -15.15 28.99
C LEU A 4 -48.61 -15.60 28.76
N ILE A 5 -48.35 -16.24 27.62
CA ILE A 5 -46.99 -16.62 27.21
C ILE A 5 -46.38 -15.38 26.52
N VAL A 6 -45.42 -14.75 27.18
CA VAL A 6 -44.64 -13.65 26.60
C VAL A 6 -43.54 -14.28 25.74
N VAL A 7 -43.70 -14.20 24.42
CA VAL A 7 -42.69 -14.63 23.45
C VAL A 7 -41.66 -13.50 23.30
N PHE A 8 -40.45 -13.73 23.80
CA PHE A 8 -39.33 -12.81 23.67
C PHE A 8 -38.78 -12.89 22.23
N PHE A 9 -39.21 -11.97 21.36
CA PHE A 9 -38.62 -11.83 20.03
C PHE A 9 -37.26 -11.14 20.19
N VAL A 10 -36.19 -11.95 20.28
CA VAL A 10 -34.82 -11.46 20.15
C VAL A 10 -34.63 -11.05 18.69
N ILE A 11 -34.83 -9.77 18.41
CA ILE A 11 -34.50 -9.18 17.11
C ILE A 11 -32.96 -9.16 17.04
N CYS A 12 -32.40 -10.26 16.55
CA CYS A 12 -30.99 -10.34 16.18
C CYS A 12 -30.84 -9.47 14.93
N THR A 13 -30.61 -8.17 15.11
CA THR A 13 -30.19 -7.32 14.00
C THR A 13 -28.87 -7.89 13.48
N PRO A 14 -28.75 -8.19 12.18
CA PRO A 14 -27.46 -8.59 11.64
C PRO A 14 -26.52 -7.41 11.87
N LEU A 15 -25.50 -7.64 12.70
CA LEU A 15 -24.38 -6.75 12.87
C LEU A 15 -23.76 -6.58 11.49
N SER A 16 -24.15 -5.52 10.79
CA SER A 16 -23.63 -5.16 9.48
C SER A 16 -22.12 -5.07 9.60
N ALA A 17 -21.43 -6.12 9.17
CA ALA A 17 -19.99 -6.11 9.03
C ALA A 17 -19.66 -4.95 8.09
N LEU A 18 -19.09 -3.89 8.64
CA LEU A 18 -18.51 -2.82 7.84
C LEU A 18 -17.60 -3.49 6.81
N PRO A 19 -17.80 -3.27 5.49
CA PRO A 19 -16.85 -3.76 4.52
C PRO A 19 -15.49 -3.21 4.93
N ALA A 20 -14.48 -4.09 5.04
CA ALA A 20 -13.12 -3.68 5.30
C ALA A 20 -12.63 -2.84 4.10
N ILE A 21 -12.94 -1.54 4.12
CA ILE A 21 -12.40 -0.54 3.22
C ILE A 21 -10.89 -0.54 3.49
N GLY A 22 -10.11 -1.29 2.71
CA GLY A 22 -8.66 -1.24 2.93
C GLY A 22 -7.76 -2.27 2.27
N LYS A 23 -8.26 -3.41 1.76
CA LYS A 23 -7.36 -4.42 1.17
C LYS A 23 -7.75 -4.81 -0.26
N GLU A 24 -7.90 -3.84 -1.16
CA GLU A 24 -8.01 -4.14 -2.60
C GLU A 24 -6.73 -4.71 -3.20
N TRP A 25 -5.60 -4.57 -2.51
CA TRP A 25 -4.29 -4.98 -2.97
C TRP A 25 -3.65 -5.95 -1.99
N ARG A 26 -2.86 -6.88 -2.51
CA ARG A 26 -2.04 -7.80 -1.72
C ARG A 26 -0.70 -8.05 -2.38
N VAL A 27 0.26 -8.51 -1.59
CA VAL A 27 1.50 -9.08 -2.13
C VAL A 27 1.28 -10.57 -2.40
N THR A 28 1.62 -11.03 -3.61
CA THR A 28 1.64 -12.44 -4.01
C THR A 28 3.03 -12.85 -4.45
N VAL A 29 3.30 -14.15 -4.43
CA VAL A 29 4.54 -14.74 -4.94
C VAL A 29 4.23 -15.55 -6.19
N PHE A 30 5.00 -15.36 -7.25
CA PHE A 30 4.93 -16.15 -8.48
C PHE A 30 6.34 -16.26 -9.07
N MET A 31 6.80 -17.49 -9.36
CA MET A 31 8.15 -17.76 -9.88
C MET A 31 9.25 -16.99 -9.11
N ASP A 32 9.27 -17.13 -7.79
CA ASP A 32 10.26 -16.48 -6.89
C ASP A 32 10.33 -14.95 -6.98
N HIS A 33 9.24 -14.33 -7.45
CA HIS A 33 9.11 -12.89 -7.51
C HIS A 33 7.88 -12.42 -6.73
N PHE A 34 8.04 -11.28 -6.07
CA PHE A 34 6.95 -10.61 -5.37
C PHE A 34 6.20 -9.70 -6.33
N PHE A 35 4.87 -9.77 -6.26
CA PHE A 35 3.97 -8.94 -7.04
C PHE A 35 2.97 -8.26 -6.13
N LEU A 36 2.72 -6.97 -6.38
CA LEU A 36 1.55 -6.31 -5.86
C LEU A 36 0.39 -6.55 -6.83
N GLN A 37 -0.66 -7.23 -6.38
CA GLN A 37 -1.79 -7.68 -7.20
C GLN A 37 -3.10 -7.09 -6.67
N LYS A 38 -3.93 -6.58 -7.58
CA LYS A 38 -5.30 -6.17 -7.26
C LYS A 38 -6.19 -7.40 -7.09
N LEU A 39 -6.94 -7.48 -5.99
CA LEU A 39 -7.81 -8.63 -5.68
C LEU A 39 -8.92 -8.80 -6.71
N SER A 40 -9.56 -7.71 -7.12
CA SER A 40 -10.68 -7.74 -8.09
C SER A 40 -10.24 -7.99 -9.53
N ASN A 41 -8.94 -7.80 -9.84
CA ASN A 41 -8.40 -8.08 -11.16
C ASN A 41 -6.98 -8.63 -11.05
N LYS A 42 -6.86 -9.95 -11.08
CA LYS A 42 -5.59 -10.65 -10.97
C LYS A 42 -4.59 -10.29 -12.07
N LYS A 43 -5.05 -9.82 -13.25
CA LYS A 43 -4.17 -9.36 -14.34
C LYS A 43 -3.52 -8.01 -14.02
N LEU A 44 -4.11 -7.23 -13.12
CA LEU A 44 -3.55 -5.96 -12.68
C LEU A 44 -2.55 -6.22 -11.54
N MET A 45 -1.33 -6.53 -11.94
CA MET A 45 -0.23 -6.78 -11.02
C MET A 45 1.06 -6.09 -11.47
N LYS A 46 1.92 -5.77 -10.50
CA LYS A 46 3.25 -5.20 -10.74
C LYS A 46 4.28 -5.95 -9.92
N LYS A 47 5.35 -6.42 -10.56
CA LYS A 47 6.54 -6.93 -9.85
C LYS A 47 7.11 -5.82 -8.96
N ILE A 48 7.33 -6.12 -7.68
CA ILE A 48 7.84 -5.22 -6.66
C ILE A 48 9.22 -5.65 -6.16
N LYS A 49 9.94 -4.72 -5.53
CA LYS A 49 11.27 -5.00 -4.97
C LYS A 49 11.16 -5.48 -3.51
N SER A 50 12.02 -6.42 -3.12
CA SER A 50 12.29 -6.74 -1.72
C SER A 50 13.70 -6.25 -1.37
N VAL A 51 13.91 -5.84 -0.12
CA VAL A 51 15.24 -5.49 0.42
C VAL A 51 15.69 -6.42 1.55
N GLY A 52 14.89 -7.45 1.86
CA GLY A 52 15.19 -8.41 2.93
C GLY A 52 13.91 -8.96 3.55
N GLY A 53 13.72 -10.28 3.50
CA GLY A 53 12.48 -10.91 3.98
C GLY A 53 11.31 -10.78 2.99
N ARG A 54 10.09 -11.02 3.49
CA ARG A 54 8.87 -11.12 2.68
C ARG A 54 8.12 -9.78 2.67
N PRO A 55 7.95 -9.13 1.51
CA PRO A 55 7.18 -7.90 1.41
C PRO A 55 5.70 -8.11 1.80
N ARG A 56 5.09 -7.07 2.37
CA ARG A 56 3.67 -7.06 2.73
C ARG A 56 3.03 -5.74 2.33
N PHE A 57 1.80 -5.81 1.84
CA PHE A 57 1.03 -4.61 1.51
C PHE A 57 0.60 -3.91 2.81
N GLU A 58 0.75 -2.59 2.85
CA GLU A 58 0.40 -1.78 4.03
C GLU A 58 -0.90 -1.01 3.81
N ARG A 59 -0.92 -0.13 2.81
CA ARG A 59 -2.03 0.82 2.62
C ARG A 59 -2.01 1.46 1.24
N VAL A 60 -3.15 2.04 0.88
CA VAL A 60 -3.26 2.96 -0.26
C VAL A 60 -3.26 4.40 0.27
N ILE A 61 -2.47 5.27 -0.37
CA ILE A 61 -2.59 6.73 -0.20
C ILE A 61 -3.19 7.29 -1.48
N LEU A 62 -4.31 8.00 -1.35
CA LEU A 62 -5.02 8.59 -2.48
C LEU A 62 -4.57 10.03 -2.69
N ASN A 63 -4.10 10.35 -3.89
CA ASN A 63 -4.01 11.74 -4.33
C ASN A 63 -5.22 12.06 -5.21
N LYS A 64 -6.27 12.62 -4.59
CA LYS A 64 -7.53 12.93 -5.28
C LYS A 64 -7.35 13.94 -6.42
N LYS A 65 -6.38 14.85 -6.33
CA LYS A 65 -6.14 15.89 -7.35
C LYS A 65 -5.53 15.30 -8.62
N SER A 66 -4.68 14.29 -8.49
CA SER A 66 -3.94 13.72 -9.63
C SER A 66 -4.47 12.37 -10.12
N LYS A 67 -5.57 11.85 -9.56
CA LYS A 67 -6.12 10.51 -9.88
C LYS A 67 -5.08 9.38 -9.75
N VAL A 68 -4.06 9.58 -8.92
CA VAL A 68 -3.03 8.60 -8.62
C VAL A 68 -3.24 8.00 -7.25
N GLN A 69 -2.95 6.70 -7.15
CA GLN A 69 -2.81 5.97 -5.90
C GLN A 69 -1.35 5.64 -5.64
N LEU A 70 -0.88 5.86 -4.42
CA LEU A 70 0.36 5.28 -3.93
C LEU A 70 0.01 3.99 -3.19
N LEU A 71 0.45 2.88 -3.73
CA LEU A 71 0.28 1.57 -3.12
C LEU A 71 1.52 1.29 -2.27
N VAL A 72 1.41 1.55 -0.97
CA VAL A 72 2.53 1.46 -0.03
C VAL A 72 2.64 0.04 0.48
N TYR A 73 3.85 -0.49 0.45
CA TYR A 73 4.18 -1.82 0.95
C TYR A 73 5.49 -1.78 1.75
N PHE A 74 5.57 -2.62 2.77
CA PHE A 74 6.82 -2.94 3.45
C PHE A 74 7.64 -3.83 2.53
N ALA A 75 8.85 -3.41 2.18
CA ALA A 75 9.74 -4.09 1.26
C ALA A 75 10.75 -5.00 1.97
N GLY A 76 10.89 -4.87 3.29
CA GLY A 76 11.84 -5.65 4.06
C GLY A 76 12.60 -4.87 5.11
N THR A 77 13.41 -5.59 5.87
CA THR A 77 14.37 -5.02 6.83
C THR A 77 15.78 -5.40 6.40
N ALA A 78 16.68 -4.42 6.38
CA ALA A 78 18.08 -4.61 6.02
C ALA A 78 19.01 -3.92 7.05
N GLY A 79 20.27 -4.36 7.10
CA GLY A 79 21.30 -3.81 7.98
C GLY A 79 21.83 -4.85 8.97
N THR A 80 23.14 -4.80 9.23
CA THR A 80 23.82 -5.74 10.15
C THR A 80 23.98 -5.14 11.55
N SER A 81 24.45 -3.89 11.65
CA SER A 81 24.62 -3.19 12.93
C SER A 81 23.38 -2.42 13.37
N PHE A 82 22.59 -1.92 12.41
CA PHE A 82 21.35 -1.19 12.69
C PHE A 82 20.29 -1.64 11.69
N MET A 83 19.21 -2.22 12.21
CA MET A 83 18.10 -2.69 11.39
C MET A 83 17.30 -1.50 10.86
N VAL A 84 17.03 -1.51 9.56
CA VAL A 84 16.24 -0.48 8.86
C VAL A 84 15.11 -1.15 8.10
N GLU A 85 13.89 -0.88 8.53
CA GLU A 85 12.68 -1.21 7.78
C GLU A 85 12.54 -0.28 6.59
N THR A 86 12.33 -0.85 5.41
CA THR A 86 12.13 -0.10 4.17
C THR A 86 10.70 -0.22 3.70
N TYR A 87 10.07 0.91 3.44
CA TYR A 87 8.77 1.01 2.81
C TYR A 87 8.93 1.60 1.43
N ARG A 88 8.22 1.03 0.46
CA ARG A 88 8.21 1.47 -0.93
C ARG A 88 6.78 1.75 -1.38
N ALA A 89 6.64 2.60 -2.39
CA ALA A 89 5.35 2.94 -2.97
C ALA A 89 5.37 2.67 -4.47
N VAL A 90 4.36 1.93 -4.93
CA VAL A 90 4.04 1.81 -6.35
C VAL A 90 3.06 2.92 -6.72
N ILE A 91 3.37 3.65 -7.78
CA ILE A 91 2.51 4.70 -8.31
C ILE A 91 1.57 4.07 -9.32
N PHE A 92 0.27 4.14 -9.04
CA PHE A 92 -0.78 3.59 -9.90
C PHE A 92 -1.69 4.72 -10.38
N ASP A 93 -1.71 4.97 -11.69
CA ASP A 93 -2.66 5.86 -12.32
C ASP A 93 -4.00 5.14 -12.49
N THR A 94 -5.02 5.65 -11.81
CA THR A 94 -6.37 5.04 -11.83
C THR A 94 -7.12 5.28 -13.12
N ASN A 95 -6.76 6.31 -13.89
CA ASN A 95 -7.39 6.63 -15.16
C ASN A 95 -6.90 5.70 -16.26
N SER A 96 -5.57 5.66 -16.48
CA SER A 96 -4.98 4.78 -17.50
C SER A 96 -4.82 3.33 -17.05
N LYS A 97 -5.01 3.04 -15.75
CA LYS A 97 -4.75 1.73 -15.11
C LYS A 97 -3.30 1.28 -15.29
N LYS A 98 -2.34 2.20 -15.31
CA LYS A 98 -0.91 1.93 -15.50
C LYS A 98 -0.12 2.11 -14.20
N PHE A 99 0.90 1.27 -14.03
CA PHE A 99 1.90 1.44 -12.98
C PHE A 99 3.00 2.38 -13.51
N LEU A 100 3.17 3.54 -12.90
CA LEU A 100 4.13 4.56 -13.33
C LEU A 100 5.52 4.35 -12.73
N GLY A 101 5.63 3.58 -11.65
CA GLY A 101 6.91 3.19 -11.07
C GLY A 101 6.81 2.66 -9.65
N ASP A 102 7.96 2.30 -9.10
CA ASP A 102 8.14 1.76 -7.75
C ASP A 102 9.36 2.43 -7.13
N PHE A 103 9.17 3.17 -6.03
CA PHE A 103 10.20 4.02 -5.42
C PHE A 103 10.22 3.92 -3.89
N PRO A 104 11.36 4.21 -3.23
CA PRO A 104 11.42 4.34 -1.79
C PRO A 104 10.40 5.37 -1.28
N PHE A 105 9.69 5.02 -0.20
CA PHE A 105 8.64 5.85 0.37
C PHE A 105 8.99 6.32 1.77
N ALA A 106 9.47 5.41 2.62
CA ALA A 106 9.90 5.75 3.97
C ALA A 106 10.91 4.71 4.49
N TYR A 107 11.73 5.13 5.44
CA TYR A 107 12.61 4.26 6.20
C TYR A 107 12.29 4.38 7.69
N LYS A 108 12.31 3.27 8.43
CA LYS A 108 12.25 3.28 9.90
C LYS A 108 13.44 2.53 10.47
N GLY A 109 14.06 3.10 11.48
CA GLY A 109 15.19 2.50 12.18
C GLY A 109 15.54 3.32 13.42
N SER A 110 16.51 2.84 14.20
CA SER A 110 16.94 3.49 15.44
C SER A 110 17.79 4.76 15.20
N LYS A 111 18.42 4.89 14.03
CA LYS A 111 19.22 6.05 13.64
C LYS A 111 18.40 7.03 12.79
N LYS A 112 18.74 8.31 12.86
CA LYS A 112 18.20 9.34 11.96
C LYS A 112 18.67 9.07 10.53
N ILE A 113 17.78 8.52 9.71
CA ILE A 113 17.99 8.20 8.28
C ILE A 113 17.28 9.26 7.45
N LYS A 114 17.92 9.73 6.37
CA LYS A 114 17.29 10.69 5.45
C LYS A 114 16.08 10.05 4.79
N GLN A 115 14.95 10.72 4.82
CA GLN A 115 13.71 10.20 4.27
C GLN A 115 13.57 10.56 2.78
N PRO A 116 12.99 9.68 1.96
CA PRO A 116 12.55 10.03 0.61
C PRO A 116 11.61 11.23 0.66
N ARG A 117 11.84 12.22 -0.20
CA ARG A 117 10.96 13.38 -0.36
C ARG A 117 10.06 13.16 -1.56
N TRP A 118 8.75 13.31 -1.34
CA TRP A 118 7.73 13.18 -2.36
C TRP A 118 6.98 14.50 -2.49
N ILE A 119 7.02 15.10 -3.67
CA ILE A 119 6.32 16.35 -3.99
C ILE A 119 5.28 16.07 -5.06
N PHE A 120 4.05 16.51 -4.81
CA PHE A 120 2.92 16.33 -5.71
C PHE A 120 2.49 17.68 -6.25
N ASP A 121 2.90 17.97 -7.48
CA ASP A 121 2.59 19.22 -8.18
C ASP A 121 1.55 18.97 -9.28
N LYS A 122 1.04 20.06 -9.87
CA LYS A 122 0.09 19.96 -10.99
C LYS A 122 0.72 19.16 -12.15
N GLY A 123 0.20 17.96 -12.38
CA GLY A 123 0.63 17.06 -13.45
C GLY A 123 1.95 16.34 -13.22
N HIS A 124 2.57 16.41 -12.04
CA HIS A 124 3.86 15.77 -11.78
C HIS A 124 4.00 15.20 -10.37
N ILE A 125 4.79 14.13 -10.26
CA ILE A 125 5.34 13.63 -8.98
C ILE A 125 6.85 13.75 -9.06
N SER A 126 7.44 14.42 -8.08
CA SER A 126 8.90 14.47 -7.89
C SER A 126 9.28 13.64 -6.67
N ILE A 127 10.31 12.83 -6.82
CA ILE A 127 10.81 11.89 -5.80
C ILE A 127 12.30 12.07 -5.69
N ASP A 128 12.75 12.53 -4.52
CA ASP A 128 14.17 12.72 -4.22
C ASP A 128 14.59 11.81 -3.07
N VAL A 129 15.61 11.00 -3.31
CA VAL A 129 16.22 10.11 -2.32
C VAL A 129 17.71 10.37 -2.30
N ASP A 130 18.11 11.28 -1.41
CA ASP A 130 19.49 11.76 -1.29
C ASP A 130 20.49 10.61 -1.11
N ASP A 131 20.19 9.62 -0.28
CA ASP A 131 21.13 8.53 0.08
C ASP A 131 21.54 7.64 -1.11
N ILE A 132 20.75 7.63 -2.18
CA ILE A 132 21.04 6.87 -3.41
C ILE A 132 21.14 7.76 -4.65
N ASN A 133 21.27 9.08 -4.47
CA ASN A 133 21.29 10.07 -5.55
C ASN A 133 20.16 9.88 -6.58
N LEU A 134 18.96 9.51 -6.11
CA LEU A 134 17.81 9.32 -6.98
C LEU A 134 16.99 10.61 -7.03
N HIS A 135 16.93 11.20 -8.21
CA HIS A 135 16.04 12.31 -8.54
C HIS A 135 15.11 11.86 -9.66
N LYS A 136 13.81 11.72 -9.37
CA LYS A 136 12.84 11.27 -10.37
C LYS A 136 11.66 12.22 -10.46
N ARG A 137 11.39 12.67 -11.69
CA ARG A 137 10.18 13.39 -12.05
C ARG A 137 9.32 12.54 -12.97
N ILE A 138 8.03 12.42 -12.64
CA ILE A 138 7.06 11.59 -13.35
C ILE A 138 5.92 12.49 -13.78
N LYS A 139 5.62 12.50 -15.08
CA LYS A 139 4.44 13.19 -15.63
C LYS A 139 3.20 12.34 -15.38
N LEU A 140 2.13 12.98 -14.92
CA LEU A 140 0.83 12.39 -14.64
C LEU A 140 -0.15 12.62 -15.80
#